data_AF-A0A6P1HXT6-F1
#
_entry.id   AF-A0A6P1HXT6-F1
#
_cell.length_a   1.000
_cell.length_b   1.000
_cell.length_c   1.000
_cell.angle_alpha   90.00
_cell.angle_beta   90.00
_cell.angle_gamma   90.00
#
_symmetry.space_group_name_H-M   'P 1'
#
loop_
_entity.id
_entity.type
_entity.pdbx_description
1 polymer ?
#
loop_
_entity_poly.entity_id
_entity_poly.type
_entity_poly.pdbx_seq_one_letter_code
_entity_poly.pdbx_strand_id
1 'polypeptide(L)'
;MDTEQLLPTDRRRIARTAVESLGTQRSDHAIVRVTCPASHRVATVYRTDEGPVVVAGGGPGGHGSRDRAGTGHHGDRPGTDYIDMLDASRFEDDQIPARCACGSRTLSRTELRQAVQSHTHAVSVP
;
A
#
# COMPACT_ATOMS: atom_id res chain seq x y z
N MET A 1 14.81 6.85 -11.05
CA MET A 1 13.85 6.91 -12.17
C MET A 1 12.93 8.10 -11.96
N ASP A 2 12.56 8.83 -13.01
CA ASP A 2 11.55 9.89 -12.93
C ASP A 2 10.15 9.27 -12.94
N THR A 3 9.69 8.84 -11.76
CA THR A 3 8.37 8.21 -11.59
C THR A 3 7.21 9.16 -11.91
N GLU A 4 7.48 10.46 -12.02
CA GLU A 4 6.52 11.52 -12.31
C GLU A 4 5.95 11.47 -13.74
N GLN A 5 6.63 10.80 -14.68
CA GLN A 5 6.20 10.68 -16.08
C GLN A 5 5.52 9.33 -16.38
N LEU A 6 5.43 8.43 -15.39
CA LEU A 6 4.84 7.11 -15.59
C LEU A 6 3.33 7.17 -15.57
N LEU A 7 2.69 6.43 -16.49
CA LEU A 7 1.26 6.18 -16.43
C LEU A 7 0.92 5.41 -15.14
N PRO A 8 -0.26 5.63 -14.53
CA PRO A 8 -0.65 4.95 -13.30
C PRO A 8 -0.55 3.41 -13.37
N THR A 9 -0.89 2.82 -14.52
CA THR A 9 -0.80 1.36 -14.74
C THR A 9 0.65 0.87 -14.70
N ASP A 10 1.58 1.61 -15.32
CA ASP A 10 3.00 1.25 -15.34
C ASP A 10 3.63 1.41 -13.97
N ARG A 11 3.29 2.49 -13.26
CA ARG A 11 3.71 2.73 -11.88
C ARG A 11 3.30 1.58 -10.95
N ARG A 12 2.04 1.16 -11.02
CA ARG A 12 1.52 0.03 -10.22
C ARG A 12 2.17 -1.30 -10.60
N ARG A 13 2.47 -1.51 -11.88
CA ARG A 13 3.19 -2.70 -12.34
C ARG A 13 4.62 -2.74 -11.79
N ILE A 14 5.35 -1.63 -11.87
CA ILE A 14 6.70 -1.49 -11.30
C ILE A 14 6.67 -1.68 -9.78
N ALA A 15 5.75 -1.02 -9.09
CA ALA A 15 5.56 -1.14 -7.64
C ALA A 15 5.32 -2.59 -7.19
N ARG A 16 4.49 -3.32 -7.94
CA ARG A 16 4.25 -4.75 -7.68
C ARG A 16 5.52 -5.57 -7.83
N THR A 17 6.22 -5.45 -8.95
CA THR A 17 7.49 -6.16 -9.19
C THR A 17 8.52 -5.84 -8.12
N ALA A 18 8.62 -4.58 -7.70
CA ALA A 18 9.55 -4.11 -6.69
C ALA A 18 9.23 -4.64 -5.27
N VAL A 19 7.95 -4.87 -4.95
CA VAL A 19 7.56 -5.53 -3.70
C VAL A 19 7.78 -7.04 -3.76
N GLU A 20 7.53 -7.66 -4.91
CA GLU A 20 7.78 -9.08 -5.15
C GLU A 20 9.28 -9.41 -5.06
N SER A 21 10.17 -8.52 -5.53
CA SER A 21 11.62 -8.70 -5.45
C SER A 21 12.19 -8.69 -4.03
N LEU A 22 11.49 -8.08 -3.06
CA LEU A 22 11.86 -8.13 -1.63
C LEU A 22 11.77 -9.55 -1.05
N GLY A 23 11.02 -10.45 -1.70
CA GLY A 23 10.90 -11.84 -1.30
C GLY A 23 10.30 -12.05 0.09
N THR A 24 10.73 -13.12 0.76
CA THR A 24 10.20 -13.56 2.07
C THR A 24 10.54 -12.59 3.21
N GLN A 25 11.59 -11.78 3.06
CA GLN A 25 12.08 -10.82 4.05
C GLN A 25 11.50 -9.42 3.87
N ARG A 26 10.44 -9.25 3.06
CA ARG A 26 9.81 -7.94 2.81
C ARG A 26 9.51 -7.12 4.08
N SER A 27 9.22 -7.77 5.21
CA SER A 27 8.95 -7.11 6.48
C SER A 27 10.12 -6.27 7.02
N ASP A 28 11.35 -6.63 6.69
CA ASP A 28 12.57 -5.92 7.10
C ASP A 28 12.74 -4.61 6.32
N HIS A 29 12.10 -4.52 5.15
CA HIS A 29 12.05 -3.33 4.32
C HIS A 29 10.87 -2.42 4.66
N ALA A 30 10.04 -2.76 5.66
CA ALA A 30 8.91 -1.94 6.07
C ALA A 30 9.40 -0.66 6.77
N ILE A 31 9.15 0.49 6.14
CA ILE A 31 9.57 1.80 6.66
C ILE A 31 8.43 2.58 7.33
N VAL A 32 7.18 2.35 6.93
CA VAL A 32 6.00 2.93 7.60
C VAL A 32 4.92 1.86 7.72
N ARG A 33 4.36 1.69 8.92
CA ARG A 33 3.21 0.81 9.17
C ARG A 33 1.99 1.65 9.47
N VAL A 34 0.89 1.39 8.76
CA VAL A 34 -0.37 2.10 8.93
C VAL A 34 -1.36 1.19 9.62
N THR A 35 -1.91 1.61 10.75
CA THR A 35 -2.88 0.86 11.55
C THR A 35 -4.17 1.64 11.74
N CYS A 36 -5.28 0.95 11.96
CA CYS A 36 -6.50 1.57 12.48
C CYS A 36 -6.45 1.65 14.03
N PRO A 37 -7.41 2.30 14.71
CA PRO A 37 -7.40 2.42 16.17
C PRO A 37 -7.55 1.07 16.88
N ALA A 38 -8.15 0.08 16.20
CA ALA A 38 -8.21 -1.32 16.66
C ALA A 38 -6.93 -2.11 16.37
N SER A 39 -5.83 -1.43 16.02
CA SER A 39 -4.51 -2.02 15.71
C SER A 39 -4.48 -2.99 14.52
N HIS A 40 -5.53 -3.01 13.68
CA HIS A 40 -5.46 -3.76 12.42
C HIS A 40 -4.55 -3.04 11.44
N ARG A 41 -3.72 -3.81 10.73
CA ARG A 41 -2.92 -3.28 9.62
C ARG A 41 -3.84 -2.84 8.48
N VAL A 42 -3.68 -1.59 8.08
CA VAL A 42 -4.38 -0.96 6.95
C VAL A 42 -3.48 -0.92 5.71
N ALA A 43 -2.21 -0.55 5.91
CA ALA A 43 -1.20 -0.52 4.85
C ALA A 43 0.22 -0.66 5.42
N THR A 44 1.19 -0.87 4.54
CA THR A 44 2.62 -0.76 4.86
C THR A 44 3.35 -0.15 3.69
N VAL A 45 4.26 0.76 3.98
CA VAL A 45 5.20 1.31 3.01
C VAL A 45 6.50 0.53 3.12
N TYR A 46 6.97 0.00 1.99
CA TYR A 46 8.21 -0.71 1.87
C TYR A 46 9.25 0.15 1.15
N ARG A 47 10.50 0.09 1.61
CA ARG A 47 11.63 0.59 0.85
C ARG A 47 11.98 -0.42 -0.23
N THR A 48 11.95 0.00 -1.49
CA THR A 48 12.40 -0.80 -2.64
C THR A 48 13.46 -0.04 -3.42
N ASP A 49 14.18 -0.71 -4.32
CA ASP A 49 15.19 -0.08 -5.17
C ASP A 49 14.57 0.93 -6.16
N GLU A 50 13.29 0.78 -6.49
CA GLU A 50 12.51 1.70 -7.34
C GLU A 50 11.95 2.89 -6.54
N GLY A 51 12.08 2.86 -5.22
CA GLY A 51 11.58 3.88 -4.29
C GLY A 51 10.57 3.34 -3.27
N PRO A 52 9.99 4.21 -2.43
CA PRO A 52 8.99 3.81 -1.45
C PRO A 52 7.71 3.32 -2.13
N VAL A 53 7.26 2.11 -1.81
CA VAL A 53 6.04 1.49 -2.35
C VAL A 53 5.03 1.29 -1.24
N VAL A 54 3.80 1.75 -1.45
CA VAL A 54 2.67 1.47 -0.54
C VAL A 54 1.98 0.19 -0.95
N VAL A 55 1.73 -0.67 0.04
CA VAL A 55 0.88 -1.85 -0.07
C VAL A 55 -0.30 -1.65 0.87
N ALA A 56 -1.44 -1.29 0.32
CA ALA A 56 -2.69 -1.05 1.01
C ALA A 56 -3.64 -2.23 0.81
N GLY A 57 -4.13 -2.79 1.91
CA GLY A 57 -4.75 -4.10 1.92
C GLY A 57 -4.30 -4.83 3.16
N GLY A 58 -5.27 -5.42 3.86
CA GLY A 58 -5.01 -6.27 5.02
C GLY A 58 -4.13 -7.43 4.58
N GLY A 59 -2.82 -7.26 4.75
CA GLY A 59 -1.85 -8.32 4.57
C GLY A 59 -2.14 -9.48 5.54
N PRO A 60 -1.41 -10.60 5.44
CA PRO A 60 -1.77 -11.90 6.04
C PRO A 60 -1.76 -11.97 7.59
N GLY A 61 -1.69 -10.84 8.29
CA GLY A 61 -1.47 -10.76 9.73
C GLY A 61 -2.74 -10.77 10.58
N GLY A 62 -3.72 -11.63 10.27
CA GLY A 62 -4.93 -11.77 11.06
C GLY A 62 -5.79 -12.95 10.61
N HIS A 63 -5.37 -14.15 11.03
CA HIS A 63 -6.08 -15.42 10.88
C HIS A 63 -6.35 -15.93 9.46
N GLY A 64 -5.60 -16.97 9.09
CA GLY A 64 -6.13 -18.08 8.29
C GLY A 64 -6.33 -17.80 6.81
N SER A 65 -5.55 -18.49 5.99
CA SER A 65 -6.02 -18.97 4.70
C SER A 65 -7.43 -19.58 4.84
N ARG A 66 -8.47 -18.89 4.39
CA ARG A 66 -9.70 -19.47 3.82
C ARG A 66 -10.62 -18.37 3.32
N ASP A 67 -10.87 -18.43 2.02
CA ASP A 67 -12.13 -18.12 1.36
C ASP A 67 -12.82 -16.78 1.65
N ARG A 68 -12.77 -15.90 0.65
CA ARG A 68 -13.99 -15.23 0.21
C ARG A 68 -13.89 -14.88 -1.28
N ALA A 69 -14.51 -15.71 -2.10
CA ALA A 69 -14.88 -15.35 -3.46
C ALA A 69 -15.95 -14.24 -3.38
N GLY A 70 -15.57 -13.03 -3.77
CA GLY A 70 -16.50 -11.94 -4.03
C GLY A 70 -16.69 -11.80 -5.53
N THR A 71 -17.81 -12.28 -6.06
CA THR A 71 -18.28 -11.89 -7.39
C THR A 71 -18.66 -10.42 -7.38
N GLY A 72 -17.90 -9.59 -8.10
CA GLY A 72 -18.23 -8.20 -8.41
C GLY A 72 -17.81 -7.90 -9.85
N HIS A 73 -18.79 -7.71 -10.73
CA HIS A 73 -18.56 -7.41 -12.14
C HIS A 73 -18.03 -5.97 -12.28
N HIS A 74 -17.01 -5.83 -13.13
CA HIS A 74 -16.26 -4.61 -13.50
C HIS A 74 -15.20 -4.09 -12.49
N GLY A 75 -13.94 -4.18 -12.90
CA GLY A 75 -12.92 -3.16 -12.58
C GLY A 75 -11.76 -3.58 -11.67
N ASP A 76 -12.01 -4.20 -10.52
CA ASP A 76 -10.94 -4.51 -9.56
C ASP A 76 -11.22 -5.83 -8.86
N ARG A 77 -10.26 -6.76 -8.90
CA ARG A 77 -10.39 -8.07 -8.25
C ARG A 77 -10.52 -7.88 -6.73
N PRO A 78 -11.61 -8.35 -6.09
CA PRO A 78 -11.72 -8.40 -4.64
C PRO A 78 -10.80 -9.51 -4.13
N GLY A 79 -9.61 -9.13 -3.71
CA GLY A 79 -8.59 -10.05 -3.20
C GLY A 79 -7.15 -9.57 -3.39
N THR A 80 -6.91 -8.60 -4.27
CA THR A 80 -5.56 -8.04 -4.46
C THR A 80 -5.34 -6.85 -3.56
N ASP A 81 -4.16 -6.81 -2.93
CA ASP A 81 -3.68 -5.59 -2.29
C ASP A 81 -3.54 -4.49 -3.35
N TYR A 82 -3.87 -3.26 -2.98
CA TYR A 82 -3.54 -2.07 -3.75
C TYR A 82 -2.04 -1.81 -3.56
N ILE A 83 -1.28 -1.88 -4.64
CA ILE A 83 0.17 -1.69 -4.63
C ILE A 83 0.52 -0.56 -5.59
N ASP A 84 1.18 0.47 -5.09
CA ASP A 84 1.55 1.64 -5.89
C ASP A 84 2.80 2.33 -5.36
N MET A 85 3.51 3.08 -6.21
CA MET A 85 4.62 3.90 -5.74
C MET A 85 4.11 5.12 -4.98
N LEU A 86 4.85 5.50 -3.93
CA LEU A 86 4.52 6.63 -3.10
C LEU A 86 4.98 7.96 -3.72
N ASP A 87 6.09 7.93 -4.48
CA ASP A 87 6.46 9.03 -5.38
C ASP A 87 5.64 8.93 -6.66
N ALA A 88 4.46 9.52 -6.61
CA ALA A 88 3.59 9.79 -7.75
C ALA A 88 3.70 11.27 -8.14
N SER A 89 3.36 11.59 -9.40
CA SER A 89 3.38 12.97 -9.88
C SER A 89 2.43 13.87 -9.08
N ARG A 90 2.70 15.18 -9.07
CA ARG A 90 1.88 16.19 -8.37
C ARG A 90 0.41 16.29 -8.80
N PHE A 91 0.03 15.63 -9.89
CA PHE A 91 -1.32 15.68 -10.46
C PHE A 91 -2.17 14.46 -10.11
N GLU A 92 -1.60 13.51 -9.37
CA GLU A 92 -2.26 12.25 -9.04
C GLU A 92 -3.19 12.42 -7.83
N ASP A 93 -4.25 11.64 -7.82
CA ASP A 93 -5.20 11.58 -6.72
C ASP A 93 -4.48 11.19 -5.43
N ASP A 94 -4.56 12.06 -4.43
CA ASP A 94 -3.94 11.86 -3.11
C ASP A 94 -4.57 10.68 -2.36
N GLN A 95 -5.75 10.21 -2.78
CA GLN A 95 -6.47 9.13 -2.12
C GLN A 95 -5.94 7.75 -2.51
N ILE A 96 -5.49 7.00 -1.51
CA ILE A 96 -5.14 5.59 -1.62
C ILE A 96 -6.26 4.76 -0.98
N PRO A 97 -6.96 3.90 -1.75
CA PRO A 97 -7.95 3.01 -1.19
C PRO A 97 -7.27 1.93 -0.34
N ALA A 98 -7.74 1.77 0.89
CA ALA A 98 -7.24 0.77 1.81
C ALA A 98 -8.39 0.02 2.49
N ARG A 99 -8.06 -1.12 3.09
CA ARG A 99 -9.03 -1.92 3.86
C ARG A 99 -8.34 -2.58 5.02
N CYS A 100 -9.06 -2.71 6.12
CA CYS A 100 -8.69 -3.56 7.24
C CYS A 100 -9.93 -4.35 7.70
N ALA A 101 -9.79 -5.19 8.74
CA ALA A 101 -10.91 -5.94 9.29
C ALA A 101 -12.07 -5.05 9.79
N CYS A 102 -11.80 -3.78 10.11
CA CYS A 102 -12.84 -2.81 10.51
C CYS A 102 -13.64 -2.22 9.33
N GLY A 103 -13.19 -2.39 8.08
CA GLY A 103 -13.84 -1.83 6.91
C GLY A 103 -12.88 -1.12 5.94
N SER A 104 -13.47 -0.45 4.96
CA SER A 104 -12.75 0.41 4.00
C SER A 104 -12.22 1.67 4.68
N ARG A 105 -11.03 2.09 4.24
CA ARG A 105 -10.36 3.31 4.69
C ARG A 105 -9.77 4.00 3.47
N THR A 106 -9.54 5.29 3.60
CA THR A 106 -8.80 6.08 2.60
C THR A 106 -7.58 6.64 3.28
N LEU A 107 -6.41 6.45 2.67
CA LEU A 107 -5.15 7.03 3.12
C LEU A 107 -4.77 8.20 2.20
N SER A 108 -4.05 9.18 2.72
CA SER A 108 -3.41 10.22 1.91
C SER A 108 -2.02 9.76 1.49
N ARG A 109 -1.72 9.84 0.18
CA ARG A 109 -0.37 9.59 -0.34
C ARG A 109 0.60 10.64 0.20
N THR A 110 0.17 11.90 0.28
CA THR A 110 0.98 13.02 0.79
C THR A 110 1.34 12.83 2.26
N GLU A 111 0.38 12.44 3.11
CA GLU A 111 0.66 12.15 4.52
C GLU A 111 1.67 11.00 4.67
N LEU A 112 1.53 9.94 3.88
CA LEU A 112 2.49 8.83 3.89
C LEU A 112 3.88 9.27 3.41
N ARG A 113 3.98 10.15 2.41
CA ARG A 113 5.27 10.73 1.98
C ARG A 113 5.90 11.54 3.10
N GLN A 114 5.11 12.39 3.76
CA GLN A 114 5.57 13.16 4.91
C GLN A 114 6.01 12.25 6.06
N ALA A 115 5.30 11.15 6.32
CA ALA A 115 5.70 10.15 7.31
C ALA A 115 7.06 9.53 6.95
N VAL A 116 7.29 9.18 5.69
CA VAL A 116 8.60 8.68 5.21
C VAL A 116 9.70 9.74 5.39
N GLN A 117 9.45 10.98 5.00
CA GLN A 117 10.43 12.08 5.10
C GLN A 117 10.76 12.44 6.56
N SER A 118 9.76 12.40 7.44
CA SER A 118 9.92 12.65 8.88
C SER A 118 10.42 11.44 9.66
N HIS A 119 10.67 10.30 9.00
CA HIS A 119 11.04 9.03 9.63
C HIS A 119 10.00 8.54 10.67
N THR A 120 8.73 8.87 10.43
CA THR A 120 7.60 8.37 11.23
C THR A 120 7.26 6.95 10.81
N HIS A 121 7.66 5.97 11.62
CA HIS A 121 7.51 4.55 11.29
C HIS A 121 6.10 3.98 11.55
N ALA A 122 5.25 4.69 12.29
CA ALA A 122 3.91 4.25 12.66
C ALA A 122 2.90 5.38 12.45
N VAL A 123 1.86 5.12 11.66
CA VAL A 123 0.76 6.04 11.38
C VAL A 123 -0.55 5.37 11.77
N SER A 124 -1.36 6.03 12.59
CA SER A 124 -2.71 5.57 12.90
C SER A 124 -3.71 6.38 12.09
N VAL A 125 -4.59 5.69 11.36
CA VAL A 125 -5.74 6.33 10.73
C VAL A 125 -6.99 6.16 11.59
N PRO A 126 -7.91 7.14 11.60
CA PRO A 126 -9.20 7.01 12.29
C PRO A 126 -10.04 5.90 11.67
#